data_AF-A0A2A5AP83-F1
#
_entry.id   AF-A0A2A5AP83-F1
#
_cell.length_a   1.000
_cell.length_b   1.000
_cell.length_c   1.000
_cell.angle_alpha   90.00
_cell.angle_beta   90.00
_cell.angle_gamma   90.00
#
_symmetry.space_group_name_H-M   'P 1'
#
loop_
_entity.id
_entity.type
_entity.pdbx_description
1 polymer ?
#
loop_
_entity_poly.entity_id
_entity_poly.type
_entity_poly.pdbx_seq_one_letter_code
_entity_poly.pdbx_strand_id
1 'polypeptide(L)'
;MTNTCPSCKQKSDNVSNLALQSHLKTNLNDLKGTFFVCTTQKCQIVYFSTQLKQQFTKNDIHTRFGLKESLNPRPICYCFNHSIQDIETQLKTSKNCDIIEQIKSSMKLSGCNCEIKNPIGKCCLNTIKKIIQKINPDYNTNIKQCCLKKEDS
;
A
#
# COMPACT_ATOMS: atom_id res chain seq x y z
N MET A 1 21.69 1.87 -11.57
CA MET A 1 20.25 2.19 -11.76
C MET A 1 19.72 2.76 -10.46
N THR A 2 18.96 3.85 -10.48
CA THR A 2 18.50 4.51 -9.25
C THR A 2 17.05 4.11 -8.96
N ASN A 3 16.76 3.66 -7.74
CA ASN A 3 15.40 3.36 -7.29
C ASN A 3 14.70 4.61 -6.71
N THR A 4 15.12 5.79 -7.13
CA THR A 4 14.63 7.06 -6.64
C THR A 4 13.62 7.62 -7.62
N CYS A 5 12.43 7.98 -7.14
CA CYS A 5 11.38 8.54 -7.99
C CYS A 5 11.89 9.82 -8.68
N PRO A 6 11.81 9.93 -10.03
CA PRO A 6 12.36 11.07 -10.75
C PRO A 6 11.65 12.39 -10.41
N SER A 7 10.38 12.33 -9.98
CA SER A 7 9.59 13.49 -9.57
C SER A 7 9.83 13.88 -8.11
N CYS A 8 9.45 13.05 -7.14
CA CYS A 8 9.49 13.42 -5.72
C CYS A 8 10.81 13.12 -4.99
N LYS A 9 11.78 12.50 -5.68
CA LYS A 9 13.10 12.13 -5.16
C LYS A 9 13.09 11.17 -3.96
N GLN A 10 11.95 10.53 -3.69
CA GLN A 10 11.82 9.52 -2.63
C GLN A 10 12.29 8.15 -3.11
N LYS A 11 12.92 7.39 -2.20
CA LYS A 11 13.30 5.99 -2.44
C LYS A 11 12.04 5.15 -2.68
N SER A 12 12.10 4.28 -3.67
CA SER A 12 10.99 3.43 -4.11
C SER A 12 11.40 1.96 -4.11
N ASP A 13 10.41 1.10 -3.88
CA ASP A 13 10.61 -0.35 -3.91
C ASP A 13 10.50 -0.86 -5.35
N ASN A 14 11.23 -1.93 -5.68
CA ASN A 14 11.02 -2.65 -6.93
C ASN A 14 9.62 -3.28 -6.96
N VAL A 15 9.03 -3.30 -8.16
CA VAL A 15 7.74 -3.92 -8.47
C VAL A 15 7.92 -4.99 -9.55
N SER A 16 7.18 -6.09 -9.45
CA SER A 16 7.24 -7.19 -10.41
C SER A 16 6.50 -6.85 -11.70
N ASN A 17 6.89 -7.51 -12.80
CA ASN A 17 6.17 -7.39 -14.08
C ASN A 17 4.71 -7.85 -13.97
N LEU A 18 4.45 -8.87 -13.15
CA LEU A 18 3.09 -9.35 -12.90
C LEU A 18 2.20 -8.26 -12.29
N ALA A 19 2.68 -7.52 -11.29
CA ALA A 19 1.93 -6.43 -10.69
C ALA A 19 1.72 -5.28 -11.68
N LEU A 20 2.73 -4.93 -12.48
CA LEU A 20 2.59 -3.92 -13.54
C LEU A 20 1.50 -4.30 -14.55
N GLN A 21 1.55 -5.53 -15.06
CA GLN A 21 0.55 -6.08 -15.99
C GLN A 21 -0.85 -6.11 -15.39
N SER A 22 -0.95 -6.38 -14.09
CA SER A 22 -2.22 -6.48 -13.38
C SER A 22 -2.86 -5.13 -13.10
N HIS A 23 -2.17 -4.00 -13.26
CA HIS A 23 -2.67 -2.68 -12.83
C HIS A 23 -2.63 -1.60 -13.92
N LEU A 24 -1.67 -1.65 -14.83
CA LEU A 24 -1.58 -0.67 -15.92
C LEU A 24 -2.71 -0.87 -16.94
N LYS A 25 -3.19 0.23 -17.51
CA LYS A 25 -4.24 0.24 -18.55
C LYS A 25 -3.71 -0.13 -19.94
N THR A 26 -2.40 0.02 -20.15
CA THR A 26 -1.74 -0.25 -21.44
C THR A 26 -1.41 -1.74 -21.58
N ASN A 27 -1.40 -2.27 -22.80
CA ASN A 27 -0.88 -3.61 -23.08
C ASN A 27 0.65 -3.62 -23.05
N LEU A 28 1.24 -4.51 -22.26
CA LEU A 28 2.62 -4.40 -21.79
C LEU A 28 3.59 -5.43 -22.39
N ASN A 29 3.40 -5.76 -23.67
CA ASN A 29 4.25 -6.74 -24.36
C ASN A 29 5.75 -6.35 -24.36
N ASP A 30 6.07 -5.08 -24.06
CA ASP A 30 7.42 -4.51 -24.10
C ASP A 30 7.97 -4.01 -22.76
N LEU A 31 7.39 -4.36 -21.60
CA LEU A 31 7.98 -4.00 -20.29
C LEU A 31 9.21 -4.86 -19.95
N LYS A 32 10.26 -4.73 -20.75
CA LYS A 32 11.57 -5.38 -20.55
C LYS A 32 12.49 -4.42 -19.80
N GLY A 33 12.28 -4.29 -18.49
CA GLY A 33 13.14 -3.48 -17.65
C GLY A 33 12.79 -3.55 -16.17
N THR A 34 13.63 -2.93 -15.34
CA THR A 34 13.36 -2.82 -13.90
C THR A 34 12.44 -1.64 -13.66
N PHE A 35 11.34 -1.88 -12.95
CA PHE A 35 10.40 -0.85 -12.52
C PHE A 35 10.37 -0.72 -11.00
N PHE A 36 9.94 0.44 -10.56
CA PHE A 36 9.78 0.79 -9.16
C PHE A 36 8.38 1.38 -8.92
N VAL A 37 7.86 1.19 -7.72
CA VAL A 37 6.60 1.77 -7.26
C VAL A 37 6.86 2.91 -6.28
N CYS A 38 6.45 4.12 -6.66
CA CYS A 38 6.46 5.27 -5.78
C CYS A 38 5.20 5.23 -4.90
N THR A 39 5.38 5.27 -3.58
CA THR A 39 4.28 5.21 -2.60
C THR A 39 4.00 6.57 -1.94
N THR A 40 4.70 7.63 -2.35
CA THR A 40 4.51 8.99 -1.82
C THR A 40 3.15 9.54 -2.25
N GLN A 41 2.27 9.85 -1.29
CA GLN A 41 0.89 10.26 -1.53
C GLN A 41 0.74 11.49 -2.45
N LYS A 42 1.57 12.52 -2.24
CA LYS A 42 1.53 13.76 -3.04
C LYS A 42 2.18 13.63 -4.43
N CYS A 43 2.81 12.50 -4.75
CA CYS A 43 3.48 12.30 -6.03
C CYS A 43 2.55 11.60 -7.03
N GLN A 44 2.36 12.19 -8.21
CA GLN A 44 1.48 11.65 -9.25
C GLN A 44 2.00 10.35 -9.87
N ILE A 45 3.32 10.15 -9.88
CA ILE A 45 3.95 8.92 -10.40
C ILE A 45 3.60 7.75 -9.47
N VAL A 46 3.06 6.69 -10.06
CA VAL A 46 2.84 5.39 -9.44
C VAL A 46 3.99 4.45 -9.77
N TYR A 47 4.24 4.19 -11.05
CA TYR A 47 5.32 3.31 -11.51
C TYR A 47 6.32 4.09 -12.36
N PHE A 48 7.59 3.69 -12.32
CA PHE A 48 8.60 4.27 -13.19
C PHE A 48 9.75 3.30 -13.45
N SER A 49 10.44 3.50 -14.56
CA SER A 49 11.75 2.91 -14.83
C SER A 49 12.72 4.02 -15.20
N THR A 50 13.80 4.15 -14.44
CA THR A 50 14.88 5.10 -14.78
C THR A 50 15.69 4.63 -15.98
N GLN A 51 15.78 3.31 -16.18
CA GLN A 51 16.49 2.70 -17.31
C GLN A 51 15.76 2.98 -18.63
N LEU A 52 14.44 2.76 -18.65
CA LEU A 52 13.62 2.95 -19.84
C LEU A 52 13.10 4.39 -20.00
N LYS A 53 13.38 5.26 -19.02
CA LYS A 53 12.83 6.63 -18.92
C LYS A 53 11.29 6.67 -19.00
N GLN A 54 10.63 5.61 -18.52
CA GLN A 54 9.17 5.48 -18.52
C GLN A 54 8.59 5.84 -17.16
N GLN A 55 7.42 6.45 -17.17
CA GLN A 55 6.69 6.88 -15.97
C GLN A 55 5.20 6.65 -16.20
N PHE A 56 4.52 6.17 -15.16
CA PHE A 56 3.09 5.93 -15.14
C PHE A 56 2.51 6.58 -13.91
N THR A 57 1.38 7.23 -14.08
CA THR A 57 0.67 8.01 -13.07
C THR A 57 -0.59 7.27 -12.60
N LYS A 58 -1.33 7.91 -11.69
CA LYS A 58 -2.66 7.42 -11.28
C LYS A 58 -3.63 7.22 -12.44
N ASN A 59 -3.51 8.02 -13.51
CA ASN A 59 -4.40 7.92 -14.67
C ASN A 59 -4.08 6.71 -15.55
N ASP A 60 -2.88 6.15 -15.42
CA ASP A 60 -2.39 5.04 -16.23
C ASP A 60 -2.69 3.67 -15.62
N ILE A 61 -3.27 3.63 -14.40
CA ILE A 61 -3.68 2.40 -13.72
C ILE A 61 -5.20 2.33 -13.57
N HIS A 62 -5.78 1.13 -13.62
CA HIS A 62 -7.21 0.94 -13.38
C HIS A 62 -7.55 0.74 -11.89
N THR A 63 -6.56 0.43 -11.05
CA THR A 63 -6.74 0.22 -9.61
C THR A 63 -6.61 1.52 -8.83
N ARG A 64 -7.57 1.80 -7.95
CA ARG A 64 -7.49 2.90 -6.98
C ARG A 64 -6.38 2.62 -5.95
N PHE A 65 -5.22 3.21 -6.13
CA PHE A 65 -4.06 2.95 -5.27
C PHE A 65 -4.13 3.77 -3.97
N GLY A 66 -4.61 3.18 -2.87
CA GLY A 66 -4.92 3.91 -1.63
C GLY A 66 -3.79 4.75 -1.03
N LEU A 67 -2.51 4.41 -1.24
CA LEU A 67 -1.38 5.24 -0.80
C LEU A 67 -1.25 6.57 -1.57
N LYS A 68 -1.92 6.69 -2.71
CA LYS A 68 -1.98 7.86 -3.59
C LYS A 68 -3.28 8.64 -3.49
N GLU A 69 -4.17 8.22 -2.59
CA GLU A 69 -5.47 8.84 -2.42
C GLU A 69 -5.51 9.70 -1.15
N SER A 70 -6.13 10.87 -1.23
CA SER A 70 -6.47 11.71 -0.07
C SER A 70 -7.87 11.40 0.47
N LEU A 71 -8.79 10.99 -0.40
CA LEU A 71 -10.19 10.73 -0.07
C LEU A 71 -10.42 9.26 0.25
N ASN A 72 -11.22 9.04 1.30
CA ASN A 72 -11.68 7.71 1.66
C ASN A 72 -12.72 7.16 0.64
N PRO A 73 -12.83 5.83 0.52
CA PRO A 73 -11.94 4.83 1.11
C PRO A 73 -10.58 4.80 0.38
N ARG A 74 -9.52 4.51 1.15
CA ARG A 74 -8.14 4.38 0.66
C ARG A 74 -7.69 2.92 0.78
N PRO A 75 -7.81 2.09 -0.27
CA PRO A 75 -7.56 0.66 -0.19
C PRO A 75 -6.11 0.32 0.17
N ILE A 76 -5.91 -0.65 1.07
CA ILE A 76 -4.58 -1.06 1.52
C ILE A 76 -4.39 -2.59 1.56
N CYS A 77 -5.44 -3.35 1.82
CA CYS A 77 -5.48 -4.80 1.61
C CYS A 77 -6.48 -5.12 0.51
N TYR A 78 -5.99 -5.37 -0.69
CA TYR A 78 -6.81 -5.62 -1.88
C TYR A 78 -7.36 -7.06 -1.94
N CYS A 79 -6.79 -8.00 -1.15
CA CYS A 79 -7.33 -9.36 -1.05
C CYS A 79 -8.67 -9.39 -0.29
N PHE A 80 -8.80 -8.57 0.76
CA PHE A 80 -9.91 -8.63 1.72
C PHE A 80 -10.61 -7.27 1.92
N ASN A 81 -10.40 -6.34 1.00
CA ASN A 81 -11.04 -5.02 0.97
C ASN A 81 -10.86 -4.15 2.23
N HIS A 82 -9.72 -4.26 2.93
CA HIS A 82 -9.41 -3.31 4.00
C HIS A 82 -8.78 -2.03 3.46
N SER A 83 -9.11 -0.92 4.11
CA SER A 83 -8.69 0.44 3.81
C SER A 83 -7.95 1.09 4.97
N ILE A 84 -7.27 2.21 4.69
CA ILE A 84 -6.66 3.04 5.75
C ILE A 84 -7.75 3.60 6.69
N GLN A 85 -8.95 3.84 6.19
CA GLN A 85 -10.08 4.29 7.02
C GLN A 85 -10.48 3.25 8.07
N ASP A 86 -10.43 1.96 7.73
CA ASP A 86 -10.73 0.88 8.69
C ASP A 86 -9.71 0.86 9.82
N ILE A 87 -8.42 1.06 9.50
CA ILE A 87 -7.35 1.20 10.48
C ILE A 87 -7.60 2.41 11.38
N GLU A 88 -7.86 3.58 10.79
CA GLU A 88 -8.13 4.83 11.52
C GLU A 88 -9.35 4.71 12.42
N THR A 89 -10.40 4.01 11.97
CA THR A 89 -11.62 3.79 12.74
C THR A 89 -11.35 2.86 13.92
N GLN A 90 -10.71 1.71 13.69
CA GLN A 90 -10.38 0.76 14.76
C GLN A 90 -9.49 1.41 15.84
N LEU A 91 -8.49 2.21 15.44
CA LEU A 91 -7.62 2.90 16.39
C LEU A 91 -8.34 3.98 17.22
N LYS A 92 -9.42 4.56 16.70
CA LYS A 92 -10.22 5.58 17.41
C LYS A 92 -11.26 4.97 18.34
N THR A 93 -11.93 3.91 17.92
CA THR A 93 -13.13 3.38 18.60
C THR A 93 -12.85 2.16 19.46
N SER A 94 -11.76 1.44 19.22
CA SER A 94 -11.43 0.20 19.90
C SER A 94 -10.19 0.35 20.76
N LYS A 95 -10.18 -0.35 21.90
CA LYS A 95 -8.97 -0.53 22.70
C LYS A 95 -7.93 -1.42 22.01
N ASN A 96 -8.28 -2.12 20.92
CA ASN A 96 -7.41 -3.02 20.16
C ASN A 96 -7.60 -2.85 18.64
N CYS A 97 -6.51 -2.81 17.86
CA CYS A 97 -6.51 -2.83 16.39
C CYS A 97 -6.08 -4.22 15.93
N ASP A 98 -7.08 -5.04 15.62
CA ASP A 98 -6.89 -6.46 15.28
C ASP A 98 -6.85 -6.70 13.76
N ILE A 99 -6.81 -5.64 12.95
CA ILE A 99 -6.84 -5.75 11.48
C ILE A 99 -5.73 -6.64 10.90
N ILE A 100 -4.55 -6.66 11.52
CA ILE A 100 -3.46 -7.57 11.12
C ILE A 100 -3.86 -9.02 11.35
N GLU A 101 -4.48 -9.34 12.49
CA GLU A 101 -4.91 -10.70 12.82
C GLU A 101 -6.13 -11.12 11.99
N GLN A 102 -7.04 -10.20 11.69
CA GLN A 102 -8.15 -10.41 10.74
C GLN A 102 -7.63 -10.78 9.35
N ILE A 103 -6.64 -10.04 8.84
CA ILE A 103 -6.01 -10.33 7.54
C ILE A 103 -5.29 -11.67 7.58
N LYS A 104 -4.47 -11.95 8.61
CA LYS A 104 -3.78 -13.25 8.74
C LYS A 104 -4.76 -14.42 8.79
N SER A 105 -5.87 -14.28 9.51
CA SER A 105 -6.92 -15.30 9.58
C SER A 105 -7.57 -15.51 8.22
N SER A 106 -7.89 -14.43 7.50
CA SER A 106 -8.43 -14.49 6.14
C SER A 106 -7.45 -15.15 5.16
N MET A 107 -6.15 -14.85 5.26
CA MET A 107 -5.11 -15.50 4.45
C MET A 107 -5.05 -17.01 4.69
N LYS A 108 -5.19 -17.47 5.95
CA LYS A 108 -5.22 -18.91 6.27
C LYS A 108 -6.47 -19.60 5.74
N LEU A 109 -7.61 -18.91 5.73
CA LEU A 109 -8.90 -19.48 5.31
C LEU A 109 -9.06 -19.55 3.79
N SER A 110 -8.71 -18.47 3.08
CA SER A 110 -9.03 -18.33 1.65
C SER A 110 -7.82 -18.07 0.75
N GLY A 111 -6.60 -18.01 1.29
CA GLY A 111 -5.42 -17.58 0.55
C GLY A 111 -5.43 -16.08 0.21
N CYS A 112 -4.39 -15.60 -0.49
CA CYS A 112 -4.29 -14.22 -0.96
C CYS A 112 -3.30 -14.10 -2.13
N ASN A 113 -3.61 -13.20 -3.07
CA ASN A 113 -2.87 -12.98 -4.31
C ASN A 113 -2.33 -11.54 -4.35
N CYS A 114 -1.47 -11.18 -3.40
CA CYS A 114 -0.98 -9.79 -3.27
C CYS A 114 -0.15 -9.34 -4.47
N GLU A 115 0.57 -10.27 -5.09
CA GLU A 115 1.42 -10.05 -6.28
C GLU A 115 0.63 -9.60 -7.52
N ILE A 116 -0.68 -9.85 -7.54
CA ILE A 116 -1.61 -9.44 -8.60
C ILE A 116 -2.52 -8.30 -8.13
N LYS A 117 -3.09 -8.41 -6.92
CA LYS A 117 -4.12 -7.49 -6.45
C LYS A 117 -3.59 -6.18 -5.86
N ASN A 118 -2.38 -6.18 -5.31
CA ASN A 118 -1.81 -5.00 -4.67
C ASN A 118 -0.91 -4.25 -5.66
N PRO A 119 -1.10 -2.93 -5.89
CA PRO A 119 -0.23 -2.14 -6.77
C PRO A 119 1.26 -2.20 -6.42
N ILE A 120 1.63 -2.53 -5.18
CA ILE A 120 3.04 -2.72 -4.78
C ILE A 120 3.59 -4.08 -5.24
N GLY A 121 2.74 -5.06 -5.54
CA GLY A 121 3.10 -6.43 -5.88
C GLY A 121 3.63 -7.25 -4.68
N LYS A 122 3.35 -6.79 -3.44
CA LYS A 122 3.86 -7.40 -2.20
C LYS A 122 2.77 -7.49 -1.13
N CYS A 123 2.99 -8.31 -0.11
CA CYS A 123 2.06 -8.48 1.00
C CYS A 123 1.70 -7.14 1.67
N CYS A 124 0.40 -6.89 1.86
CA CYS A 124 -0.11 -5.65 2.45
C CYS A 124 0.29 -5.45 3.92
N LEU A 125 0.58 -6.54 4.66
CA LEU A 125 0.83 -6.50 6.10
C LEU A 125 1.99 -5.57 6.47
N ASN A 126 3.06 -5.51 5.68
CA ASN A 126 4.19 -4.62 5.98
C ASN A 126 3.78 -3.15 5.86
N THR A 127 3.01 -2.81 4.83
CA THR A 127 2.50 -1.45 4.61
C THR A 127 1.51 -1.07 5.71
N ILE A 128 0.63 -1.99 6.09
CA ILE A 128 -0.34 -1.78 7.18
C ILE A 128 0.38 -1.53 8.51
N LYS A 129 1.40 -2.33 8.85
CA LYS A 129 2.22 -2.11 10.06
C LYS A 129 2.82 -0.70 10.08
N LYS A 130 3.42 -0.25 8.98
CA LYS A 130 3.98 1.11 8.86
C LYS A 130 2.93 2.20 9.02
N ILE A 131 1.72 1.98 8.47
CA ILE A 131 0.60 2.94 8.61
C ILE A 131 0.13 3.00 10.06
N ILE A 132 -0.06 1.85 10.72
CA ILE A 132 -0.45 1.81 12.13
C ILE A 132 0.59 2.53 12.99
N GLN A 133 1.89 2.23 12.82
CA GLN A 133 2.98 2.90 13.54
C GLN A 133 3.00 4.42 13.28
N LYS A 134 2.65 4.85 12.07
CA LYS A 134 2.57 6.29 11.76
C LYS A 134 1.39 6.98 12.46
N ILE A 135 0.26 6.29 12.61
CA ILE A 135 -0.95 6.83 13.27
C ILE A 135 -0.84 6.73 14.79
N ASN A 136 -0.27 5.63 15.29
CA ASN A 136 -0.05 5.34 16.69
C ASN A 136 1.40 4.85 16.89
N PRO A 137 2.35 5.76 17.15
CA PRO A 137 3.77 5.43 17.33
C PRO A 137 4.05 4.42 18.45
N ASP A 138 3.19 4.37 19.47
CA ASP A 138 3.32 3.45 20.61
C ASP A 138 2.80 2.04 20.31
N TYR A 139 2.30 1.79 19.09
CA TYR A 139 1.79 0.48 18.70
C TYR A 139 2.90 -0.58 18.62
N ASN A 140 2.78 -1.59 19.48
CA ASN A 140 3.64 -2.78 19.45
C ASN A 140 2.87 -3.97 18.85
N THR A 141 3.32 -4.53 17.73
CA THR A 141 2.66 -5.68 17.08
C THR A 141 2.57 -6.95 17.94
N ASN A 142 3.34 -7.03 19.03
CA ASN A 142 3.33 -8.16 19.97
C ASN A 142 2.36 -7.94 21.15
N ILE A 143 1.85 -6.73 21.34
CA ILE A 143 0.90 -6.38 22.39
C ILE A 143 -0.35 -5.88 21.67
N LYS A 144 -1.47 -6.61 21.75
CA LYS A 144 -2.76 -6.21 21.15
C LYS A 144 -3.36 -5.00 21.87
N GLN A 145 -2.65 -3.90 22.03
CA GLN A 145 -3.12 -2.73 22.76
C GLN A 145 -3.12 -1.52 21.83
N CYS A 146 -4.31 -0.98 21.63
CA CYS A 146 -4.56 0.29 20.96
C CYS A 146 -5.16 1.25 21.98
N CYS A 147 -4.29 2.03 22.61
CA CYS A 147 -4.72 3.22 23.33
C CYS A 147 -4.38 4.43 22.48
N LEU A 148 -5.39 5.18 22.03
CA LEU A 148 -5.26 6.63 21.97
C LEU A 148 -5.68 7.10 23.36
N LYS A 149 -4.75 7.65 24.14
CA LYS A 149 -5.10 8.32 25.40
C LYS A 149 -6.11 9.41 25.04
N LYS A 150 -7.31 9.34 25.62
CA LYS A 150 -8.15 10.53 25.75
C LYS A 150 -7.45 11.40 26.79
N GLU A 151 -6.88 12.52 26.37
CA GLU A 151 -6.60 13.62 27.30
C GLU A 151 -7.90 14.40 27.46
N ASP A 152 -8.52 14.17 28.61
CA ASP A 152 -9.31 15.03 29.50
C ASP A 152 -10.31 16.06 28.93
N SER A 153 -11.56 15.90 29.35
CA SER A 153 -12.47 16.98 29.81
C SER A 153 -13.44 16.40 30.83
#